data_AF-A0A6L8G8A1-F1
#
_entry.id   AF-A0A6L8G8A1-F1
#
_cell.length_a   1.000
_cell.length_b   1.000
_cell.length_c   1.000
_cell.angle_alpha   90.00
_cell.angle_beta   90.00
_cell.angle_gamma   90.00
#
_symmetry.space_group_name_H-M   'P 1'
#
loop_
_entity.id
_entity.type
_entity.pdbx_description
1 polymer ?
#
loop_
_entity_poly.entity_id
_entity_poly.type
_entity_poly.pdbx_seq_one_letter_code
_entity_poly.pdbx_strand_id
1 'polypeptide(L)'
;MRSVGREMGARAFLRAQEVSRTRRYMSREPSRQLEFPGGCSHARVGLPGQCSVARTAQEDNCTVIEFKACLRDLIRHRRSFPDESSPTEGLIVLADAEADAERLTELELLHQCIFMLIAGHETSTNMLTHGVHEILRSPWEIRCSAENPGLVDSMVEEALRCRAPIQINNRGSTEDSELGGLATPEGTVVHLVVVAANHDSRQFPDPDRFDMARRPNRPLSFRPGIHLCAGNSLARMDAAIAFRKLFGRFPGDAASGAARNRRTPAIQ
;
A
#
# COMPACT_ATOMS: atom_id res chain seq x y z
N MET A 1 -12.48 -27.69 16.68
CA MET A 1 -11.80 -27.21 15.45
C MET A 1 -12.71 -26.89 14.26
N ARG A 2 -13.92 -27.45 14.11
CA ARG A 2 -14.86 -27.14 13.00
C ARG A 2 -15.78 -25.92 13.21
N SER A 3 -15.72 -25.26 14.37
CA SER A 3 -16.53 -24.07 14.72
C SER A 3 -15.81 -22.74 14.42
N VAL A 4 -14.51 -22.66 14.69
CA VAL A 4 -13.68 -21.44 14.50
C VAL A 4 -13.54 -21.06 13.02
N GLY A 5 -13.50 -22.05 12.11
CA GLY A 5 -13.44 -21.81 10.66
C GLY A 5 -14.72 -21.21 10.06
N ARG A 6 -15.88 -21.40 10.71
CA ARG A 6 -17.16 -20.83 10.26
C ARG A 6 -17.32 -19.36 10.69
N GLU A 7 -16.80 -18.98 11.86
CA GLU A 7 -16.80 -17.60 12.33
C GLU A 7 -15.84 -16.69 11.54
N MET A 8 -14.66 -17.19 11.13
CA MET A 8 -13.76 -16.45 10.23
C MET A 8 -14.35 -16.25 8.83
N GLY A 9 -15.06 -17.26 8.31
CA GLY A 9 -15.79 -17.16 7.03
C GLY A 9 -16.93 -16.14 7.08
N ALA A 10 -17.67 -16.08 8.21
CA ALA A 10 -18.73 -15.11 8.43
C ALA A 10 -18.20 -13.67 8.54
N ARG A 11 -17.06 -13.45 9.22
CA ARG A 11 -16.43 -12.11 9.31
C ARG A 11 -15.86 -11.62 7.99
N ALA A 12 -15.32 -12.51 7.15
CA ALA A 12 -14.89 -12.18 5.80
C ALA A 12 -16.07 -11.87 4.86
N PHE A 13 -17.20 -12.57 5.04
CA PHE A 13 -18.44 -12.30 4.32
C PHE A 13 -19.09 -10.97 4.74
N LEU A 14 -19.02 -10.61 6.03
CA LEU A 14 -19.49 -9.32 6.55
C LEU A 14 -18.64 -8.15 6.03
N ARG A 15 -17.30 -8.27 5.94
CA ARG A 15 -16.44 -7.25 5.30
C ARG A 15 -16.71 -7.10 3.80
N ALA A 16 -16.97 -8.20 3.08
CA ALA A 16 -17.38 -8.13 1.68
C ALA A 16 -18.78 -7.49 1.52
N GLN A 17 -19.67 -7.71 2.48
CA GLN A 17 -20.96 -7.01 2.55
C GLN A 17 -20.80 -5.53 2.88
N GLU A 18 -19.83 -5.13 3.70
CA GLU A 18 -19.56 -3.74 4.07
C GLU A 18 -19.10 -2.92 2.85
N VAL A 19 -18.14 -3.46 2.07
CA VAL A 19 -17.75 -2.90 0.76
C VAL A 19 -18.95 -2.86 -0.20
N SER A 20 -19.81 -3.88 -0.20
CA SER A 20 -21.04 -3.89 -1.01
C SER A 20 -22.10 -2.88 -0.54
N ARG A 21 -22.13 -2.55 0.77
CA ARG A 21 -23.05 -1.59 1.39
C ARG A 21 -22.58 -0.16 1.15
N THR A 22 -21.29 0.12 1.26
CA THR A 22 -20.69 1.39 0.82
C THR A 22 -20.88 1.59 -0.68
N ARG A 23 -20.73 0.53 -1.48
CA ARG A 23 -21.05 0.55 -2.92
C ARG A 23 -22.55 0.75 -3.19
N ARG A 24 -23.45 0.20 -2.37
CA ARG A 24 -24.91 0.45 -2.42
C ARG A 24 -25.29 1.86 -2.02
N TYR A 25 -24.59 2.47 -1.06
CA TYR A 25 -24.76 3.87 -0.69
C TYR A 25 -24.33 4.77 -1.85
N MET A 26 -23.19 4.48 -2.48
CA MET A 26 -22.72 5.17 -3.69
C MET A 26 -23.59 4.90 -4.94
N SER A 27 -24.37 3.80 -4.98
CA SER A 27 -25.16 3.41 -6.16
C SER A 27 -26.65 3.76 -6.11
N ARG A 28 -27.15 4.39 -5.03
CA ARG A 28 -28.59 4.68 -4.85
C ARG A 28 -29.03 6.05 -5.40
N GLU A 29 -28.09 6.90 -5.81
CA GLU A 29 -28.37 8.14 -6.51
C GLU A 29 -27.66 8.14 -7.88
N PRO A 30 -28.40 8.09 -9.02
CA PRO A 30 -27.82 8.12 -10.35
C PRO A 30 -26.96 9.38 -10.61
N SER A 31 -27.21 10.47 -9.89
CA SER A 31 -26.46 11.73 -9.91
C SER A 31 -25.15 11.72 -9.11
N ARG A 32 -24.87 10.67 -8.32
CA ARG A 32 -23.66 10.50 -7.49
C ARG A 32 -22.89 9.22 -7.80
N GLN A 33 -23.19 8.56 -8.92
CA GLN A 33 -22.23 7.62 -9.49
C GLN A 33 -20.97 8.42 -9.79
N LEU A 34 -19.98 8.33 -8.89
CA LEU A 34 -18.60 8.63 -9.21
C LEU A 34 -18.23 7.69 -10.36
N GLU A 35 -18.50 8.11 -11.59
CA GLU A 35 -17.50 7.97 -12.61
C GLU A 35 -16.25 8.57 -11.97
N PHE A 36 -15.34 7.73 -11.49
CA PHE A 36 -13.95 8.15 -11.39
C PHE A 36 -13.58 8.55 -12.80
N PRO A 37 -13.53 9.85 -13.16
CA PRO A 37 -13.18 10.24 -14.50
C PRO A 37 -11.69 9.93 -14.59
N GLY A 38 -11.33 8.75 -15.10
CA GLY A 38 -9.95 8.30 -15.23
C GLY A 38 -9.11 8.53 -13.97
N GLY A 39 -9.49 7.96 -12.82
CA GLY A 39 -8.78 8.12 -11.56
C GLY A 39 -7.26 7.96 -11.74
N CYS A 40 -6.50 9.00 -11.39
CA CYS A 40 -5.04 9.04 -11.18
C CYS A 40 -4.15 8.30 -12.23
N SER A 41 -4.68 8.01 -13.41
CA SER A 41 -4.03 7.17 -14.44
C SER A 41 -4.06 7.80 -15.84
N HIS A 42 -4.74 8.94 -15.98
CA HIS A 42 -4.82 9.69 -17.23
C HIS A 42 -4.26 11.11 -17.09
N ALA A 43 -3.06 11.24 -16.51
CA ALA A 43 -2.13 12.23 -17.06
C ALA A 43 -1.89 11.79 -18.51
N ARG A 44 -2.71 12.29 -19.44
CA ARG A 44 -2.44 12.17 -20.88
C ARG A 44 -1.06 12.75 -21.06
N VAL A 45 -0.10 11.87 -21.34
CA VAL A 45 1.24 12.25 -21.77
C VAL A 45 1.04 12.98 -23.09
N GLY A 46 0.92 14.30 -23.01
CA GLY A 46 1.15 15.17 -24.14
C GLY A 46 2.55 14.86 -24.64
N LEU A 47 2.67 14.65 -25.95
CA LEU A 47 3.96 14.61 -26.64
C LEU A 47 4.84 15.79 -26.18
N PRO A 48 6.17 15.65 -26.18
CA PRO A 48 7.07 16.67 -25.65
C PRO A 48 6.78 18.02 -26.31
N GLY A 49 6.32 19.00 -25.52
CA GLY A 49 6.12 20.39 -25.97
C GLY A 49 4.75 21.01 -25.71
N GLN A 50 3.72 20.27 -25.26
CA GLN A 50 2.38 20.87 -25.08
C GLN A 50 1.63 20.35 -23.83
N CYS A 51 2.06 20.77 -22.65
CA CYS A 51 1.18 20.82 -21.47
C CYS A 51 1.72 21.89 -20.51
N SER A 52 1.01 23.01 -20.34
CA SER A 52 1.40 24.02 -19.37
C SER A 52 1.19 23.45 -17.96
N VAL A 53 2.28 23.20 -17.24
CA VAL A 53 2.32 22.64 -15.86
C VAL A 53 1.31 23.29 -14.90
N ALA A 54 0.97 24.56 -15.12
CA ALA A 54 -0.02 25.29 -14.33
C ALA A 54 -1.47 24.78 -14.47
N ARG A 55 -1.87 24.25 -15.63
CA ARG A 55 -3.25 23.75 -15.84
C ARG A 55 -3.49 22.44 -15.10
N THR A 56 -2.52 21.54 -15.14
CA THR A 56 -2.56 20.26 -14.42
C THR A 56 -2.54 20.47 -12.90
N ALA A 57 -1.73 21.39 -12.38
CA ALA A 57 -1.72 21.71 -10.95
C ALA A 57 -3.05 22.28 -10.44
N GLN A 58 -3.75 23.08 -11.26
CA GLN A 58 -5.06 23.63 -10.90
C GLN A 58 -6.15 22.55 -10.87
N GLU A 59 -6.16 21.65 -11.86
CA GLU A 59 -7.07 20.50 -11.95
C GLU A 59 -6.84 19.50 -10.80
N ASP A 60 -5.57 19.24 -10.46
CA ASP A 60 -5.19 18.39 -9.32
C ASP A 60 -5.66 19.01 -7.99
N ASN A 61 -5.51 20.33 -7.82
CA ASN A 61 -5.98 21.04 -6.63
C ASN A 61 -7.51 20.99 -6.47
N CYS A 62 -8.26 21.13 -7.56
CA CYS A 62 -9.72 20.97 -7.55
C CYS A 62 -10.11 19.55 -7.09
N THR A 63 -9.42 18.53 -7.59
CA THR A 63 -9.66 17.13 -7.19
C THR A 63 -9.45 16.91 -5.69
N VAL A 64 -8.39 17.51 -5.12
CA VAL A 64 -8.14 17.44 -3.67
C VAL A 64 -9.23 18.14 -2.87
N ILE A 65 -9.76 19.26 -3.37
CA ILE A 65 -10.88 19.98 -2.72
C ILE A 65 -12.15 19.12 -2.72
N GLU A 66 -12.51 18.55 -3.86
CA GLU A 66 -13.68 17.67 -4.01
C GLU A 66 -13.55 16.43 -3.12
N PHE A 67 -12.37 15.82 -3.09
CA PHE A 67 -12.14 14.64 -2.27
C PHE A 67 -12.24 14.95 -0.76
N LYS A 68 -11.73 16.10 -0.31
CA LYS A 68 -11.94 16.58 1.06
C LYS A 68 -13.42 16.80 1.38
N ALA A 69 -14.20 17.34 0.44
CA ALA A 69 -15.63 17.50 0.63
C ALA A 69 -16.35 16.14 0.79
N CYS A 70 -16.00 15.16 -0.05
CA CYS A 70 -16.52 13.79 0.07
C CYS A 70 -16.19 13.15 1.42
N LEU A 71 -14.94 13.27 1.88
CA LEU A 71 -14.51 12.75 3.19
C LEU A 71 -15.27 13.41 4.34
N ARG A 72 -15.51 14.73 4.27
CA ARG A 72 -16.31 15.44 5.28
C ARG A 72 -17.73 14.89 5.36
N ASP A 73 -18.37 14.68 4.22
CA ASP A 73 -19.72 14.11 4.17
C ASP A 73 -19.75 12.67 4.68
N LEU A 74 -18.73 11.87 4.38
CA LEU A 74 -18.60 10.50 4.88
C LEU A 74 -18.44 10.48 6.41
N ILE A 75 -17.57 11.32 6.98
CA ILE A 75 -17.37 11.41 8.43
C ILE A 75 -18.67 11.83 9.13
N ARG A 76 -19.35 12.85 8.60
CA ARG A 76 -20.67 13.29 9.12
C ARG A 76 -21.68 12.16 9.07
N HIS A 77 -21.76 11.46 7.94
CA HIS A 77 -22.68 10.35 7.78
C HIS A 77 -22.40 9.24 8.80
N ARG A 78 -21.14 8.84 8.99
CA ARG A 78 -20.78 7.79 9.96
C ARG A 78 -21.03 8.19 11.41
N ARG A 79 -20.86 9.47 11.76
CA ARG A 79 -21.23 9.99 13.09
C ARG A 79 -22.73 9.99 13.33
N SER A 80 -23.53 10.32 12.32
CA SER A 80 -25.00 10.30 12.43
C SER A 80 -25.60 8.89 12.41
N PHE A 81 -24.88 7.92 11.85
CA PHE A 81 -25.30 6.52 11.73
C PHE A 81 -24.19 5.58 12.17
N PRO A 82 -23.86 5.54 13.49
CA PRO A 82 -22.81 4.67 14.00
C PRO A 82 -23.17 3.19 13.79
N ASP A 83 -22.19 2.41 13.34
CA ASP A 83 -22.33 0.96 13.23
C ASP A 83 -21.80 0.30 14.51
N GLU A 84 -22.72 -0.03 15.43
CA GLU A 84 -22.38 -0.70 16.69
C GLU A 84 -21.73 -2.08 16.49
N SER A 85 -21.87 -2.69 15.31
CA SER A 85 -21.22 -3.97 14.98
C SER A 85 -19.73 -3.81 14.61
N SER A 86 -19.26 -2.58 14.39
CA SER A 86 -17.88 -2.25 14.01
C SER A 86 -17.32 -1.12 14.88
N PRO A 87 -17.11 -1.35 16.19
CA PRO A 87 -16.57 -0.32 17.09
C PRO A 87 -15.12 0.08 16.76
N THR A 88 -14.44 -0.69 15.91
CA THR A 88 -13.07 -0.44 15.44
C THR A 88 -13.03 0.10 14.01
N GLU A 89 -14.10 0.76 13.57
CA GLU A 89 -14.15 1.38 12.26
C GLU A 89 -13.09 2.49 12.18
N GLY A 90 -12.09 2.31 11.30
CA GLY A 90 -10.86 3.09 11.36
C GLY A 90 -11.04 4.59 11.11
N LEU A 91 -12.08 5.00 10.37
CA LEU A 91 -12.35 6.41 10.09
C LEU A 91 -12.85 7.14 11.34
N ILE A 92 -13.82 6.57 12.06
CA ILE A 92 -14.32 7.15 13.31
C ILE A 92 -13.27 7.07 14.42
N VAL A 93 -12.54 5.95 14.53
CA VAL A 93 -11.41 5.83 15.48
C VAL A 93 -10.38 6.94 15.24
N LEU A 94 -10.04 7.25 13.99
CA LEU A 94 -9.13 8.33 13.66
C LEU A 94 -9.73 9.72 13.91
N ALA A 95 -11.02 9.90 13.58
CA ALA A 95 -11.72 11.17 13.73
C ALA A 95 -11.93 11.59 15.20
N ASP A 96 -12.01 10.62 16.09
CA ASP A 96 -12.21 10.80 17.52
C ASP A 96 -10.92 10.56 18.32
N ALA A 97 -9.79 10.31 17.65
CA ALA A 97 -8.50 10.10 18.28
C ALA A 97 -8.04 11.36 19.05
N GLU A 98 -7.51 11.14 20.25
CA GLU A 98 -7.00 12.17 21.15
C GLU A 98 -5.67 11.71 21.74
N ALA A 99 -4.66 12.59 21.73
CA ALA A 99 -3.35 12.36 22.32
C ALA A 99 -2.89 13.63 23.03
N ASP A 100 -2.38 13.52 24.25
CA ASP A 100 -1.94 14.68 25.06
C ASP A 100 -2.99 15.79 25.20
N ALA A 101 -4.27 15.40 25.29
CA ALA A 101 -5.45 16.28 25.29
C ALA A 101 -5.64 17.11 24.01
N GLU A 102 -4.94 16.76 22.93
CA GLU A 102 -5.09 17.35 21.61
C GLU A 102 -5.83 16.41 20.66
N ARG A 103 -6.61 17.01 19.76
CA ARG A 103 -7.32 16.32 18.67
C ARG A 103 -6.90 16.91 17.35
N LEU A 104 -6.94 16.08 16.31
CA LEU A 104 -6.76 16.55 14.95
C LEU A 104 -7.82 17.62 14.62
N THR A 105 -7.36 18.75 14.09
CA THR A 105 -8.27 19.71 13.44
C THR A 105 -8.96 19.04 12.26
N GLU A 106 -10.08 19.61 11.78
CA GLU A 106 -10.78 19.05 10.60
C GLU A 106 -9.82 18.91 9.41
N LEU A 107 -8.96 19.91 9.19
CA LEU A 107 -8.03 19.90 8.07
C LEU A 107 -6.95 18.81 8.21
N GLU A 108 -6.39 18.63 9.41
CA GLU A 108 -5.40 17.57 9.68
C GLU A 108 -6.03 16.18 9.55
N LEU A 109 -7.23 15.98 10.07
CA LEU A 109 -7.98 14.73 9.92
C LEU A 109 -8.19 14.40 8.44
N LEU A 110 -8.64 15.37 7.64
CA LEU A 110 -8.87 15.17 6.22
C LEU A 110 -7.57 14.82 5.47
N HIS A 111 -6.48 15.52 5.75
CA HIS A 111 -5.18 15.21 5.14
C HIS A 111 -4.64 13.86 5.62
N GLN A 112 -4.86 13.49 6.89
CA GLN A 112 -4.46 12.19 7.42
C GLN A 112 -5.24 11.05 6.75
N CYS A 113 -6.55 11.23 6.51
CA CYS A 113 -7.36 10.28 5.75
C CYS A 113 -6.86 10.10 4.31
N ILE A 114 -6.52 11.21 3.64
CA ILE A 114 -5.93 11.18 2.29
C ILE A 114 -4.60 10.42 2.30
N PHE A 115 -3.72 10.74 3.25
CA PHE A 115 -2.43 10.07 3.41
C PHE A 115 -2.61 8.57 3.62
N MET A 116 -3.49 8.16 4.55
CA MET A 116 -3.73 6.75 4.84
C MET A 116 -4.28 5.99 3.63
N LEU A 117 -5.17 6.61 2.85
CA LEU A 117 -5.68 6.02 1.62
C LEU A 117 -4.56 5.77 0.61
N ILE A 118 -3.75 6.78 0.32
CA ILE A 118 -2.66 6.67 -0.66
C ILE A 118 -1.60 5.67 -0.16
N ALA A 119 -1.16 5.84 1.09
CA ALA A 119 -0.13 5.02 1.71
C ALA A 119 -0.53 3.54 1.78
N GLY A 120 -1.79 3.23 2.09
CA GLY A 120 -2.29 1.86 2.19
C GLY A 120 -2.67 1.23 0.85
N HIS A 121 -3.10 2.02 -0.14
CA HIS A 121 -3.61 1.50 -1.40
C HIS A 121 -2.52 1.23 -2.44
N GLU A 122 -1.72 2.25 -2.78
CA GLU A 122 -0.74 2.12 -3.87
C GLU A 122 0.38 1.14 -3.49
N THR A 123 0.90 1.22 -2.27
CA THR A 123 2.01 0.37 -1.83
C THR A 123 1.61 -1.10 -1.73
N SER A 124 0.40 -1.39 -1.21
CA SER A 124 -0.11 -2.76 -1.10
C SER A 124 -0.40 -3.37 -2.46
N THR A 125 -0.94 -2.58 -3.39
CA THR A 125 -1.15 -3.01 -4.78
C THR A 125 0.17 -3.33 -5.46
N ASN A 126 1.18 -2.47 -5.29
CA ASN A 126 2.52 -2.71 -5.84
C ASN A 126 3.16 -3.95 -5.21
N MET A 127 3.06 -4.16 -3.90
CA MET A 127 3.57 -5.36 -3.23
C MET A 127 2.98 -6.65 -3.82
N LEU A 128 1.65 -6.71 -3.98
CA LEU A 128 0.98 -7.87 -4.56
C LEU A 128 1.44 -8.12 -6.00
N THR A 129 1.43 -7.08 -6.82
CA THR A 129 1.82 -7.21 -8.24
C THR A 129 3.29 -7.56 -8.41
N HIS A 130 4.18 -7.04 -7.57
CA HIS A 130 5.59 -7.41 -7.53
C HIS A 130 5.79 -8.88 -7.15
N GLY A 131 5.13 -9.37 -6.11
CA GLY A 131 5.25 -10.78 -5.71
C GLY A 131 4.72 -11.73 -6.79
N VAL A 132 3.58 -11.39 -7.43
CA VAL A 132 3.08 -12.14 -8.60
C VAL A 132 4.10 -12.11 -9.74
N HIS A 133 4.66 -10.93 -10.03
CA HIS A 133 5.65 -10.77 -11.11
C HIS A 133 6.90 -11.65 -10.88
N GLU A 134 7.46 -11.67 -9.67
CA GLU A 134 8.66 -12.46 -9.38
C GLU A 134 8.41 -13.96 -9.47
N ILE A 135 7.27 -14.45 -8.98
CA ILE A 135 6.90 -15.86 -9.12
C ILE A 135 6.77 -16.24 -10.60
N LEU A 136 6.06 -15.44 -11.38
CA LEU A 136 5.80 -15.74 -12.79
C LEU A 136 7.05 -15.75 -13.67
N ARG A 137 8.16 -15.16 -13.19
CA ARG A 137 9.46 -15.18 -13.89
C ARG A 137 10.25 -16.46 -13.65
N SER A 138 9.85 -17.28 -12.68
CA SER A 138 10.57 -18.49 -12.28
C SER A 138 9.63 -19.70 -12.30
N PRO A 139 9.78 -20.61 -13.28
CA PRO A 139 9.05 -21.88 -13.29
C PRO A 139 9.25 -22.69 -11.99
N TRP A 140 10.41 -22.54 -11.35
CA TRP A 140 10.70 -23.14 -10.06
C TRP A 140 9.80 -22.59 -8.96
N GLU A 141 9.63 -21.27 -8.87
CA GLU A 141 8.80 -20.65 -7.83
C GLU A 141 7.31 -20.87 -8.09
N ILE A 142 6.88 -20.93 -9.36
CA ILE A 142 5.51 -21.36 -9.70
C ILE A 142 5.23 -22.76 -9.12
N ARG A 143 6.12 -23.73 -9.37
CA ARG A 143 6.01 -25.09 -8.82
C ARG A 143 6.05 -25.08 -7.30
N CYS A 144 7.01 -24.37 -6.72
CA CYS A 144 7.18 -24.25 -5.27
C CYS A 144 5.91 -23.70 -4.61
N SER A 145 5.28 -22.68 -5.21
CA SER A 145 4.05 -22.07 -4.70
C SER A 145 2.85 -23.03 -4.68
N ALA A 146 2.77 -23.93 -5.67
CA ALA A 146 1.73 -24.95 -5.76
C ALA A 146 1.97 -26.12 -4.78
N GLU A 147 3.22 -26.56 -4.63
CA GLU A 147 3.58 -27.71 -3.80
C GLU A 147 3.71 -27.35 -2.30
N ASN A 148 4.01 -26.09 -1.97
CA ASN A 148 4.35 -25.66 -0.61
C ASN A 148 3.58 -24.40 -0.18
N PRO A 149 2.25 -24.46 0.00
CA PRO A 149 1.43 -23.31 0.42
C PRO A 149 1.81 -22.75 1.80
N GLY A 150 2.54 -23.52 2.61
CA GLY A 150 3.10 -23.07 3.90
C GLY A 150 4.20 -22.01 3.76
N LEU A 151 4.78 -21.82 2.56
CA LEU A 151 5.83 -20.82 2.33
C LEU A 151 5.30 -19.41 2.09
N VAL A 152 3.98 -19.21 1.99
CA VAL A 152 3.40 -17.90 1.63
C VAL A 152 3.86 -16.77 2.54
N ASP A 153 3.94 -16.99 3.86
CA ASP A 153 4.38 -15.92 4.76
C ASP A 153 5.85 -15.55 4.56
N SER A 154 6.70 -16.53 4.22
CA SER A 154 8.11 -16.30 3.87
C SER A 154 8.24 -15.58 2.52
N MET A 155 7.42 -15.99 1.55
CA MET A 155 7.34 -15.38 0.23
C MET A 155 6.87 -13.92 0.29
N VAL A 156 5.97 -13.56 1.22
CA VAL A 156 5.58 -12.16 1.44
C VAL A 156 6.77 -11.31 1.88
N GLU A 157 7.60 -11.80 2.81
CA GLU A 157 8.85 -11.10 3.17
C GLU A 157 9.80 -10.99 1.98
N GLU A 158 9.90 -12.05 1.16
CA GLU A 158 10.78 -12.02 -0.01
C GLU A 158 10.31 -11.06 -1.09
N ALA A 159 9.00 -10.96 -1.33
CA ALA A 159 8.43 -9.97 -2.24
C ALA A 159 8.72 -8.54 -1.76
N LEU A 160 8.58 -8.31 -0.45
CA LEU A 160 8.94 -7.04 0.16
C LEU A 160 10.42 -6.74 0.01
N ARG A 161 11.31 -7.72 0.14
CA ARG A 161 12.75 -7.56 -0.04
C ARG A 161 13.11 -7.25 -1.49
N CYS A 162 12.81 -8.19 -2.38
CA CYS A 162 13.23 -8.19 -3.78
C CYS A 162 12.68 -6.98 -4.55
N ARG A 163 11.44 -6.56 -4.28
CA ARG A 163 10.87 -5.34 -4.88
C ARG A 163 10.03 -4.55 -3.90
N ALA A 164 10.72 -3.77 -3.06
CA ALA A 164 10.08 -2.87 -2.11
C ALA A 164 9.08 -1.91 -2.81
N PRO A 165 7.83 -1.80 -2.35
CA PRO A 165 6.87 -0.85 -2.94
C PRO A 165 7.32 0.60 -2.87
N ILE A 166 8.03 0.98 -1.80
CA ILE A 166 8.67 2.29 -1.64
C ILE A 166 10.17 2.10 -1.89
N GLN A 167 10.67 2.65 -2.99
CA GLN A 167 12.05 2.50 -3.43
C GLN A 167 13.02 3.43 -2.69
N ILE A 168 12.60 4.69 -2.49
CA ILE A 168 13.41 5.75 -1.87
C ILE A 168 12.55 6.46 -0.81
N ASN A 169 13.19 6.87 0.29
CA ASN A 169 12.60 7.74 1.29
C ASN A 169 13.63 8.78 1.74
N ASN A 170 13.19 9.94 2.24
CA ASN A 170 14.10 11.07 2.50
C ASN A 170 14.15 11.42 3.99
N ARG A 171 15.32 11.87 4.46
CA ARG A 171 15.50 12.49 5.77
C ARG A 171 16.19 13.84 5.60
N GLY A 172 15.91 14.79 6.47
CA GLY A 172 16.69 16.02 6.60
C GLY A 172 17.52 15.94 7.88
N SER A 173 18.80 16.29 7.81
CA SER A 173 19.63 16.43 9.02
C SER A 173 19.13 17.62 9.83
N THR A 174 18.93 17.43 11.13
CA THR A 174 18.46 18.48 12.05
C THR A 174 19.60 19.17 12.79
N GLU A 175 20.81 18.63 12.69
CA GLU A 175 22.03 19.16 13.27
C GLU A 175 23.24 18.64 12.46
N ASP A 176 24.42 19.19 12.71
CA ASP A 176 25.66 18.66 12.16
C ASP A 176 25.93 17.26 12.71
N SER A 177 26.10 16.29 11.82
CA SER A 177 26.28 14.88 12.19
C SER A 177 27.23 14.15 11.23
N GLU A 178 27.42 12.85 11.43
CA GLU A 178 28.18 11.98 10.54
C GLU A 178 27.38 10.72 10.22
N LEU A 179 27.28 10.38 8.93
CA LEU A 179 26.58 9.19 8.45
C LEU A 179 27.55 8.30 7.66
N GLY A 180 27.87 7.13 8.20
CA GLY A 180 28.71 6.15 7.52
C GLY A 180 30.12 6.64 7.19
N GLY A 181 30.73 7.47 8.04
CA GLY A 181 32.04 8.07 7.77
C GLY A 181 31.99 9.45 7.10
N LEU A 182 30.79 9.94 6.72
CA LEU A 182 30.63 11.16 5.94
C LEU A 182 29.99 12.27 6.77
N ALA A 183 30.65 13.43 6.81
CA ALA A 183 30.09 14.63 7.41
C ALA A 183 28.74 14.97 6.75
N THR A 184 27.71 15.15 7.57
CA THR A 184 26.33 15.44 7.19
C THR A 184 25.90 16.71 7.93
N PRO A 185 26.16 17.91 7.34
CA PRO A 185 25.77 19.17 7.96
C PRO A 185 24.25 19.29 8.16
N GLU A 186 23.84 20.15 9.08
CA GLU A 186 22.44 20.52 9.28
C GLU A 186 21.77 20.90 7.94
N GLY A 187 20.52 20.48 7.75
CA GLY A 187 19.74 20.72 6.54
C GLY A 187 20.06 19.79 5.36
N THR A 188 21.07 18.93 5.47
CA THR A 188 21.39 17.94 4.41
C THR A 188 20.24 16.97 4.19
N VAL A 189 19.79 16.83 2.93
CA VAL A 189 18.80 15.81 2.55
C VAL A 189 19.49 14.49 2.26
N VAL A 190 19.11 13.45 2.99
CA VAL A 190 19.61 12.08 2.85
C VAL A 190 18.57 11.21 2.17
N HIS A 191 18.93 10.61 1.04
CA HIS A 191 18.10 9.64 0.33
C HIS A 191 18.39 8.21 0.82
N LEU A 192 17.38 7.60 1.44
CA LEU A 192 17.40 6.22 1.87
C LEU A 192 16.92 5.32 0.72
N VAL A 193 17.86 4.70 0.01
CA VAL A 193 17.56 3.79 -1.11
C VAL A 193 17.24 2.40 -0.57
N VAL A 194 15.97 2.16 -0.25
CA VAL A 194 15.47 0.93 0.38
C VAL A 194 15.76 -0.30 -0.47
N VAL A 195 15.59 -0.19 -1.79
CA VAL A 195 15.85 -1.31 -2.71
C VAL A 195 17.32 -1.72 -2.68
N ALA A 196 18.26 -0.77 -2.62
CA ALA A 196 19.68 -1.06 -2.55
C ALA A 196 20.03 -1.75 -1.23
N ALA A 197 19.49 -1.27 -0.11
CA ALA A 197 19.70 -1.92 1.19
C ALA A 197 19.12 -3.36 1.24
N ASN A 198 17.98 -3.59 0.60
CA ASN A 198 17.37 -4.92 0.47
C ASN A 198 18.13 -5.87 -0.50
N HIS A 199 19.07 -5.35 -1.30
CA HIS A 199 19.96 -6.12 -2.17
C HIS A 199 21.42 -6.13 -1.69
N ASP A 200 21.68 -5.65 -0.47
CA ASP A 200 23.03 -5.68 0.09
C ASP A 200 23.48 -7.12 0.32
N SER A 201 24.49 -7.57 -0.44
CA SER A 201 25.03 -8.92 -0.38
C SER A 201 25.66 -9.26 0.97
N ARG A 202 26.00 -8.25 1.79
CA ARG A 202 26.47 -8.44 3.17
C ARG A 202 25.36 -8.92 4.10
N GLN A 203 24.09 -8.68 3.75
CA GLN A 203 22.91 -9.05 4.54
C GLN A 203 22.11 -10.17 3.87
N PHE A 204 22.06 -10.19 2.54
CA PHE A 204 21.28 -11.14 1.75
C PHE A 204 22.17 -11.87 0.74
N PRO A 205 22.55 -13.14 0.99
CA PRO A 205 23.25 -13.96 0.00
C PRO A 205 22.39 -14.11 -1.27
N ASP A 206 23.00 -14.06 -2.46
CA ASP A 206 22.31 -14.07 -3.75
C ASP A 206 21.12 -13.09 -3.79
N PRO A 207 21.35 -11.78 -3.60
CA PRO A 207 20.28 -10.80 -3.38
C PRO A 207 19.38 -10.61 -4.60
N ASP A 208 19.89 -10.87 -5.81
CA ASP A 208 19.14 -10.73 -7.06
C ASP A 208 18.19 -11.91 -7.32
N ARG A 209 18.34 -13.00 -6.57
CA ARG A 209 17.47 -14.18 -6.67
C ARG A 209 16.26 -14.02 -5.75
N PHE A 210 15.07 -14.14 -6.32
CA PHE A 210 13.86 -14.37 -5.56
C PHE A 210 13.83 -15.82 -5.04
N ASP A 211 13.65 -15.98 -3.73
CA ASP A 211 13.54 -17.29 -3.07
C ASP A 211 12.37 -17.26 -2.07
N MET A 212 11.28 -17.97 -2.39
CA MET A 212 10.10 -18.04 -1.52
C MET A 212 10.41 -18.59 -0.12
N ALA A 213 11.45 -19.40 0.01
CA ALA A 213 11.87 -20.02 1.26
C ALA A 213 12.98 -19.25 1.99
N ARG A 214 13.40 -18.07 1.51
CA ARG A 214 14.53 -17.32 2.06
C ARG A 214 14.37 -17.12 3.57
N ARG A 215 15.35 -17.62 4.33
CA ARG A 215 15.47 -17.39 5.78
C ARG A 215 16.95 -17.29 6.19
N PRO A 216 17.31 -16.40 7.13
CA PRO A 216 16.48 -15.31 7.67
C PRO A 216 16.14 -14.27 6.58
N ASN A 217 15.01 -13.57 6.73
CA ASN A 217 14.60 -12.51 5.81
C ASN A 217 14.04 -11.33 6.60
N ARG A 218 14.72 -10.18 6.54
CA ARG A 218 14.40 -8.98 7.33
C ARG A 218 14.44 -7.74 6.43
N PRO A 219 13.52 -7.62 5.46
CA PRO A 219 13.51 -6.50 4.54
C PRO A 219 13.23 -5.19 5.26
N LEU A 220 13.84 -4.10 4.78
CA LEU A 220 13.64 -2.76 5.29
C LEU A 220 12.42 -2.05 4.68
N SER A 221 11.54 -2.79 4.00
CA SER A 221 10.42 -2.21 3.24
C SER A 221 9.38 -1.51 4.10
N PHE A 222 9.26 -1.90 5.37
CA PHE A 222 8.41 -1.21 6.36
C PHE A 222 9.18 -0.32 7.34
N ARG A 223 10.53 -0.41 7.34
CA ARG A 223 11.50 0.37 8.13
C ARG A 223 11.30 0.33 9.66
N PRO A 224 12.36 0.21 10.47
CA PRO A 224 12.25 0.37 11.92
C PRO A 224 12.19 1.86 12.34
N GLY A 225 11.95 2.12 13.62
CA GLY A 225 12.00 3.44 14.25
C GLY A 225 10.63 4.12 14.38
N ILE A 226 10.64 5.43 14.67
CA ILE A 226 9.43 6.22 14.95
C ILE A 226 8.45 6.29 13.75
N HIS A 227 8.94 6.04 12.54
CA HIS A 227 8.13 5.98 11.31
C HIS A 227 7.92 4.55 10.81
N LEU A 228 7.97 3.56 11.71
CA LEU A 228 7.57 2.20 11.39
C LEU A 228 6.18 2.21 10.76
N CYS A 229 6.02 1.50 9.64
CA CYS A 229 4.77 1.50 8.91
C CYS A 229 3.59 1.05 9.80
N ALA A 230 2.60 1.93 9.98
CA ALA A 230 1.38 1.61 10.72
C ALA A 230 0.61 0.42 10.11
N GLY A 231 0.70 0.25 8.79
CA GLY A 231 0.06 -0.85 8.05
C GLY A 231 0.86 -2.15 8.01
N ASN A 232 2.02 -2.24 8.66
CA ASN A 232 2.98 -3.35 8.58
C ASN A 232 2.34 -4.75 8.76
N SER A 233 1.47 -4.89 9.77
CA SER A 233 0.77 -6.15 10.07
C SER A 233 -0.39 -6.43 9.11
N LEU A 234 -1.15 -5.39 8.76
CA LEU A 234 -2.30 -5.51 7.85
C LEU A 234 -1.85 -5.88 6.44
N ALA A 235 -0.84 -5.17 5.90
CA ALA A 235 -0.30 -5.43 4.57
C ALA A 235 0.21 -6.87 4.43
N ARG A 236 0.95 -7.39 5.43
CA ARG A 236 1.38 -8.80 5.43
C ARG A 236 0.22 -9.78 5.43
N MET A 237 -0.79 -9.52 6.28
CA MET A 237 -1.97 -10.38 6.37
C MET A 237 -2.73 -10.41 5.04
N ASP A 238 -2.97 -9.23 4.46
CA ASP A 238 -3.68 -9.09 3.19
C ASP A 238 -2.90 -9.77 2.05
N ALA A 239 -1.58 -9.58 2.00
CA ALA A 239 -0.71 -10.25 1.04
C ALA A 239 -0.80 -11.77 1.16
N ALA A 240 -0.65 -12.29 2.38
CA ALA A 240 -0.66 -13.72 2.61
C ALA A 240 -2.02 -14.35 2.27
N ILE A 241 -3.13 -13.67 2.56
CA ILE A 241 -4.47 -14.11 2.14
C ILE A 241 -4.60 -14.09 0.62
N ALA A 242 -4.17 -13.01 -0.04
CA ALA A 242 -4.26 -12.87 -1.48
C ALA A 242 -3.43 -13.94 -2.21
N PHE A 243 -2.17 -14.15 -1.82
CA PHE A 243 -1.30 -15.15 -2.42
C PHE A 243 -1.81 -16.58 -2.18
N ARG A 244 -2.27 -16.92 -0.96
CA ARG A 244 -2.88 -18.23 -0.69
C ARG A 244 -4.10 -18.49 -1.59
N LYS A 245 -4.97 -17.48 -1.76
CA LYS A 245 -6.13 -17.59 -2.64
C LYS A 245 -5.73 -17.72 -4.10
N LEU A 246 -4.73 -16.96 -4.53
CA LEU A 246 -4.22 -17.00 -5.90
C LEU A 246 -3.66 -18.40 -6.23
N PHE A 247 -2.71 -18.91 -5.43
CA PHE A 247 -2.09 -20.22 -5.66
C PHE A 247 -3.07 -21.36 -5.49
N GLY A 248 -4.02 -21.26 -4.56
CA GLY A 248 -5.08 -22.24 -4.40
C GLY A 248 -6.07 -22.28 -5.57
N ARG A 249 -6.27 -21.16 -6.27
CA ARG A 249 -7.17 -21.06 -7.43
C ARG A 249 -6.50 -21.45 -8.75
N PHE A 250 -5.21 -21.13 -8.89
CA PHE A 250 -4.41 -21.28 -10.12
C PHE A 250 -3.10 -22.06 -9.83
N PRO A 251 -3.20 -23.34 -9.43
CA PRO A 251 -2.02 -24.11 -9.05
C PRO A 251 -1.17 -24.44 -10.29
N GLY A 252 0.09 -23.97 -10.31
CA GLY A 252 1.04 -24.32 -11.37
C GLY A 252 0.83 -23.56 -12.69
N ASP A 253 -0.08 -22.58 -12.73
CA ASP A 253 -0.32 -21.79 -13.93
C ASP A 253 0.81 -20.80 -14.19
N ALA A 254 1.39 -20.87 -15.38
CA ALA A 254 2.32 -19.86 -15.88
C ALA A 254 1.54 -18.73 -16.57
N ALA A 255 2.02 -17.49 -16.43
CA ALA A 255 1.38 -16.35 -17.09
C ALA A 255 1.56 -16.40 -18.61
N SER A 256 0.51 -16.00 -19.33
CA SER A 256 0.56 -15.70 -20.76
C SER A 256 0.66 -14.17 -20.96
N GLY A 257 1.83 -13.67 -21.33
CA GLY A 257 2.04 -12.26 -21.71
C GLY A 257 3.21 -11.56 -21.02
N ALA A 258 3.67 -10.44 -21.60
CA ALA A 258 4.78 -9.65 -21.08
C ALA A 258 4.33 -8.70 -19.96
N ALA A 259 5.02 -8.72 -18.83
CA ALA A 259 4.82 -7.74 -17.76
C ALA A 259 5.21 -6.32 -18.24
N ARG A 260 4.42 -5.31 -17.85
CA ARG A 260 4.68 -3.90 -18.15
C ARG A 260 4.78 -3.13 -16.84
N ASN A 261 5.89 -2.42 -16.65
CA ASN A 261 6.03 -1.50 -15.52
C ASN A 261 5.22 -0.23 -15.79
N ARG A 262 4.56 0.28 -14.76
CA ARG A 262 4.02 1.65 -14.80
C ARG A 262 5.21 2.60 -14.93
N ARG A 263 5.17 3.52 -15.90
CA ARG A 263 6.19 4.58 -15.99
C ARG A 263 5.95 5.56 -14.84
N THR A 264 6.88 5.61 -13.90
CA THR A 264 6.89 6.63 -12.84
C THR A 264 7.99 7.64 -13.18
N PRO A 265 7.66 8.92 -13.45
CA PRO A 265 8.66 9.93 -13.84
C PRO A 265 9.70 10.24 -12.76
N ALA A 266 9.50 9.78 -11.53
CA ALA A 266 10.29 10.19 -10.37
C ALA A 266 11.66 9.52 -10.25
N ILE A 267 11.98 8.50 -11.05
CA ILE A 267 13.27 7.80 -11.01
C ILE A 267 13.68 7.48 -12.46
N GLN A 268 14.50 8.34 -13.04
CA GLN A 268 15.35 8.05 -14.20
C GLN A 268 16.79 7.87 -13.71
#